data_AF-A0A2T1FP77-F1
#
_entry.id   AF-A0A2T1FP77-F1
#
_cell.length_a   1.000
_cell.length_b   1.000
_cell.length_c   1.000
_cell.angle_alpha   90.00
_cell.angle_beta   90.00
_cell.angle_gamma   90.00
#
_symmetry.space_group_name_H-M   'P 1'
#
loop_
_entity.id
_entity.type
_entity.pdbx_description
1 polymer ?
#
loop_
_entity_poly.entity_id
_entity_poly.type
_entity_poly.pdbx_seq_one_letter_code
_entity_poly.pdbx_strand_id
1 'polypeptide(L)'
;MLVEKTVIDSKEAYLQCLEKLIWAIDRLKAEVEPSELARIAELIVQPMTGPWRFFHTPEHIFEVGGNKDAIEVMAALFHDIVYVQVDRSINFNVSYYITPLTKEVNKQLKIRDRSELSADATFEMVMLVFGFVPGEVLNPFAGQNEFLSALVAAKALEPFLKREQLLEIAACIEATIPFRAAECGVTVSQILYDRLQAITSLFNLSLTDEQMRETVKKAVRISNRDVISFSHESSAHFLANTWNLLPETNHNITSYGFYSVRDYRVALLKMEGFLTYLKPEVIFRQFEGHP
;
A
#
# COMPACT_ATOMS: atom_id res chain seq x y z
N MET A 1 30.79 6.01 6.65
CA MET A 1 29.72 6.89 7.20
C MET A 1 28.36 6.74 6.51
N LEU A 2 28.09 7.24 5.29
CA LEU A 2 26.74 7.08 4.68
C LEU A 2 26.39 5.61 4.37
N VAL A 3 27.33 4.85 3.79
CA VAL A 3 27.13 3.43 3.43
C VAL A 3 26.95 2.54 4.66
N GLU A 4 27.73 2.76 5.72
CA GLU A 4 27.60 2.01 6.98
C GLU A 4 26.29 2.30 7.70
N LYS A 5 25.80 3.56 7.65
CA LYS A 5 24.51 3.93 8.23
C LYS A 5 23.35 3.22 7.52
N THR A 6 23.33 3.22 6.18
CA THR A 6 22.31 2.51 5.38
C THR A 6 22.28 0.99 5.61
N VAL A 7 23.42 0.36 5.87
CA VAL A 7 23.47 -1.10 6.14
C VAL A 7 22.96 -1.42 7.55
N ILE A 8 23.23 -0.57 8.53
CA ILE A 8 22.73 -0.71 9.90
C ILE A 8 21.22 -0.49 9.93
N ASP A 9 20.73 0.59 9.29
CA ASP A 9 19.31 0.93 9.20
C ASP A 9 18.53 -0.21 8.49
N SER A 10 19.08 -0.79 7.41
CA SER A 10 18.45 -1.91 6.71
C SER A 10 18.37 -3.19 7.55
N LYS A 11 19.35 -3.47 8.41
CA LYS A 11 19.33 -4.65 9.28
C LYS A 11 18.31 -4.49 10.41
N GLU A 12 18.23 -3.31 11.00
CA GLU A 12 17.24 -3.00 12.04
C GLU A 12 15.81 -3.07 11.49
N ALA A 13 15.57 -2.46 10.33
CA ALA A 13 14.31 -2.55 9.61
C ALA A 13 13.91 -4.00 9.30
N TYR A 14 14.85 -4.83 8.83
CA TYR A 14 14.61 -6.25 8.61
C TYR A 14 14.17 -6.98 9.88
N LEU A 15 14.89 -6.81 10.99
CA LEU A 15 14.58 -7.48 12.25
C LEU A 15 13.22 -7.06 12.81
N GLN A 16 12.91 -5.76 12.75
CA GLN A 16 11.63 -5.23 13.21
C GLN A 16 10.46 -5.70 12.31
N CYS A 17 10.67 -5.76 10.99
CA CYS A 17 9.70 -6.32 10.06
C CYS A 17 9.45 -7.80 10.36
N LEU A 18 10.50 -8.58 10.58
CA LEU A 18 10.40 -10.00 10.91
C LEU A 18 9.65 -10.23 12.23
N GLU A 19 9.94 -9.43 13.26
CA GLU A 19 9.22 -9.51 14.54
C GLU A 19 7.72 -9.25 14.36
N LYS A 20 7.36 -8.20 13.61
CA LYS A 20 5.96 -7.88 13.31
C LYS A 20 5.27 -8.97 12.49
N LEU A 21 5.97 -9.57 11.52
CA LEU A 21 5.46 -10.69 10.73
C LEU A 21 5.20 -11.92 11.60
N ILE A 22 6.15 -12.31 12.45
CA ILE A 22 6.00 -13.43 13.39
C ILE A 22 4.78 -13.18 14.28
N TRP A 23 4.69 -11.99 14.86
CA TRP A 23 3.57 -11.61 15.72
C TRP A 23 2.23 -11.67 14.98
N ALA A 24 2.14 -11.13 13.76
CA ALA A 24 0.90 -11.12 13.00
C ALA A 24 0.49 -12.55 12.58
N ILE A 25 1.42 -13.38 12.13
CA ILE A 25 1.17 -14.76 11.72
C ILE A 25 0.67 -15.62 12.89
N ASP A 26 1.29 -15.49 14.08
CA ASP A 26 0.84 -16.15 15.30
C ASP A 26 -0.61 -15.77 15.66
N ARG A 27 -0.93 -14.48 15.59
CA ARG A 27 -2.29 -13.97 15.87
C ARG A 27 -3.31 -14.39 14.82
N LEU A 28 -2.89 -14.56 13.57
CA LEU A 28 -3.71 -15.10 12.49
C LEU A 28 -3.83 -16.64 12.54
N LYS A 29 -3.15 -17.28 13.49
CA LYS A 29 -3.14 -18.74 13.71
C LYS A 29 -2.70 -19.50 12.46
N ALA A 30 -1.71 -18.96 11.75
CA ALA A 30 -1.09 -19.60 10.61
C ALA A 30 0.26 -20.19 11.02
N GLU A 31 0.59 -21.35 10.45
CA GLU A 31 1.87 -22.02 10.67
C GLU A 31 2.77 -21.74 9.47
N VAL A 32 3.88 -21.05 9.72
CA VAL A 32 4.84 -20.67 8.68
C VAL A 32 6.24 -20.95 9.18
N GLU A 33 7.04 -21.61 8.36
CA GLU A 33 8.44 -21.90 8.68
C GLU A 33 9.23 -20.60 8.88
N PRO A 34 10.13 -20.52 9.88
CA PRO A 34 10.92 -19.31 10.13
C PRO A 34 11.70 -18.80 8.92
N SER A 35 12.17 -19.70 8.04
CA SER A 35 12.87 -19.34 6.80
C SER A 35 11.96 -18.64 5.79
N GLU A 36 10.68 -18.99 5.74
CA GLU A 36 9.70 -18.34 4.88
C GLU A 36 9.35 -16.94 5.40
N LEU A 37 9.20 -16.78 6.73
CA LEU A 37 9.00 -15.47 7.34
C LEU A 37 10.21 -14.54 7.11
N ALA A 38 11.42 -15.07 7.22
CA ALA A 38 12.64 -14.34 6.88
C ALA A 38 12.63 -13.86 5.42
N ARG A 39 12.28 -14.74 4.48
CA ARG A 39 12.16 -14.40 3.06
C ARG A 39 11.11 -13.33 2.79
N ILE A 40 9.96 -13.39 3.47
CA ILE A 40 8.90 -12.38 3.35
C ILE A 40 9.36 -11.04 3.94
N ALA A 41 10.08 -11.04 5.06
CA ALA A 41 10.64 -9.81 5.63
C ALA A 41 11.63 -9.14 4.66
N GLU A 42 12.49 -9.90 3.98
CA GLU A 42 13.38 -9.38 2.93
C GLU A 42 12.58 -8.82 1.74
N LEU A 43 11.52 -9.52 1.30
CA LEU A 43 10.64 -9.08 0.23
C LEU A 43 9.99 -7.71 0.51
N ILE A 44 9.65 -7.44 1.78
CA ILE A 44 9.04 -6.19 2.21
C ILE A 44 10.07 -5.06 2.35
N VAL A 45 11.18 -5.31 3.05
CA VAL A 45 12.13 -4.23 3.40
C VAL A 45 12.98 -3.81 2.20
N GLN A 46 13.37 -4.75 1.33
CA GLN A 46 14.30 -4.45 0.25
C GLN A 46 13.79 -3.37 -0.73
N PRO A 47 12.53 -3.40 -1.23
CA PRO A 47 12.01 -2.34 -2.09
C PRO A 47 11.96 -0.96 -1.41
N MET A 48 11.77 -0.93 -0.08
CA MET A 48 11.57 0.30 0.69
C MET A 48 12.87 1.00 1.10
N THR A 49 14.02 0.38 0.85
CA THR A 49 15.35 0.96 1.14
C THR A 49 16.00 1.60 -0.10
N GLY A 50 15.21 1.81 -1.17
CA GLY A 50 15.64 2.48 -2.38
C GLY A 50 16.08 3.93 -2.12
N PRO A 51 16.97 4.50 -2.97
CA PRO A 51 17.57 5.82 -2.74
C PRO A 51 16.58 7.00 -2.85
N TRP A 52 15.33 6.73 -3.25
CA TRP A 52 14.27 7.72 -3.38
C TRP A 52 13.17 7.59 -2.33
N ARG A 53 13.18 6.56 -1.49
CA ARG A 53 12.19 6.38 -0.42
C ARG A 53 12.59 7.25 0.78
N PHE A 54 11.93 8.40 0.93
CA PHE A 54 12.15 9.35 2.04
C PHE A 54 10.94 9.44 2.97
N PHE A 55 9.73 9.22 2.43
CA PHE A 55 8.49 9.17 3.19
C PHE A 55 8.02 7.73 3.34
N HIS A 56 7.90 6.98 2.23
CA HIS A 56 7.43 5.60 2.24
C HIS A 56 8.58 4.64 2.57
N THR A 57 9.02 4.63 3.83
CA THR A 57 10.16 3.85 4.38
C THR A 57 9.69 2.70 5.28
N PRO A 58 10.58 1.78 5.71
CA PRO A 58 10.21 0.75 6.69
C PRO A 58 9.63 1.31 7.99
N GLU A 59 10.14 2.42 8.49
CA GLU A 59 9.63 3.06 9.71
C GLU A 59 8.17 3.50 9.53
N HIS A 60 7.84 4.07 8.37
CA HIS A 60 6.48 4.47 8.04
C HIS A 60 5.50 3.28 8.12
N ILE A 61 5.78 2.15 7.47
CA ILE A 61 4.87 0.99 7.51
C ILE A 61 4.72 0.40 8.93
N PHE A 62 5.75 0.55 9.77
CA PHE A 62 5.70 0.09 11.17
C PHE A 62 4.79 0.96 12.03
N GLU A 63 4.80 2.28 11.80
CA GLU A 63 3.90 3.25 12.44
C GLU A 63 2.46 3.04 11.98
N VAL A 64 2.24 2.91 10.67
CA VAL A 64 0.92 2.69 10.07
C VAL A 64 0.29 1.40 10.61
N GLY A 65 1.05 0.31 10.68
CA GLY A 65 0.54 -0.98 11.15
C GLY A 65 0.11 -0.99 12.62
N GLY A 66 0.69 -0.12 13.45
CA GLY A 66 0.45 -0.15 14.89
C GLY A 66 0.86 -1.50 15.51
N ASN A 67 0.10 -1.95 16.51
CA ASN A 67 0.43 -3.14 17.31
C ASN A 67 -0.78 -3.90 17.90
N LYS A 68 -2.00 -3.64 17.41
CA LYS A 68 -3.23 -4.16 18.02
C LYS A 68 -3.90 -5.29 17.23
N ASP A 69 -4.00 -5.14 15.91
CA ASP A 69 -4.69 -6.08 15.02
C ASP A 69 -3.73 -6.64 13.97
N ALA A 70 -3.77 -7.96 13.78
CA ALA A 70 -2.84 -8.65 12.90
C ALA A 70 -3.11 -8.43 11.41
N ILE A 71 -4.36 -8.21 11.01
CA ILE A 71 -4.72 -7.86 9.63
C ILE A 71 -4.20 -6.46 9.32
N GLU A 72 -4.38 -5.51 10.25
CA GLU A 72 -3.89 -4.13 10.07
C GLU A 72 -2.36 -4.09 9.97
N VAL A 73 -1.66 -4.81 10.84
CA VAL A 73 -0.20 -4.94 10.78
C VAL A 73 0.23 -5.55 9.45
N MET A 74 -0.40 -6.66 9.03
CA MET A 74 -0.04 -7.32 7.78
C MET A 74 -0.30 -6.43 6.57
N ALA A 75 -1.44 -5.75 6.50
CA ALA A 75 -1.74 -4.81 5.43
C ALA A 75 -0.72 -3.66 5.37
N ALA A 76 -0.39 -3.06 6.51
CA ALA A 76 0.56 -1.95 6.57
C ALA A 76 1.95 -2.36 6.10
N LEU A 77 2.44 -3.54 6.51
CA LEU A 77 3.75 -4.05 6.09
C LEU A 77 3.88 -4.14 4.56
N PHE A 78 2.77 -4.36 3.84
CA PHE A 78 2.79 -4.52 2.39
C PHE A 78 2.34 -3.30 1.60
N HIS A 79 1.56 -2.36 2.15
CA HIS A 79 0.82 -1.40 1.30
C HIS A 79 1.69 -0.55 0.35
N ASP A 80 2.96 -0.32 0.69
CA ASP A 80 3.91 0.54 -0.05
C ASP A 80 5.06 -0.16 -0.76
N ILE A 81 5.07 -1.50 -0.78
CA ILE A 81 6.21 -2.25 -1.33
C ILE A 81 6.43 -2.02 -2.82
N VAL A 82 5.39 -1.58 -3.54
CA VAL A 82 5.46 -1.17 -4.95
C VAL A 82 5.14 0.32 -5.05
N TYR A 83 6.10 1.11 -5.55
CA TYR A 83 5.86 2.54 -5.82
C TYR A 83 6.56 2.96 -7.11
N VAL A 84 5.97 2.60 -8.24
CA VAL A 84 6.63 2.67 -9.57
C VAL A 84 7.09 4.08 -9.94
N GLN A 85 6.34 5.11 -9.55
CA GLN A 85 6.63 6.50 -9.88
C GLN A 85 7.83 7.03 -9.09
N VAL A 86 8.06 6.49 -7.89
CA VAL A 86 9.19 6.83 -7.01
C VAL A 86 10.39 5.94 -7.30
N ASP A 87 10.20 4.64 -7.50
CA ASP A 87 11.32 3.71 -7.71
C ASP A 87 11.78 3.66 -9.18
N ARG A 88 11.00 4.26 -10.11
CA ARG A 88 11.17 4.18 -11.58
C ARG A 88 11.30 2.76 -12.14
N SER A 89 10.98 1.77 -11.33
CA SER A 89 11.13 0.35 -11.60
C SER A 89 10.30 -0.44 -10.58
N ILE A 90 10.23 -1.75 -10.78
CA ILE A 90 9.71 -2.68 -9.78
C ILE A 90 10.88 -3.53 -9.33
N ASN A 91 11.05 -3.70 -8.02
CA ASN A 91 12.09 -4.58 -7.47
C ASN A 91 11.96 -5.99 -8.07
N PHE A 92 13.09 -6.61 -8.41
CA PHE A 92 13.10 -7.89 -9.11
C PHE A 92 12.34 -9.00 -8.36
N ASN A 93 12.50 -9.09 -7.04
CA ASN A 93 11.82 -10.09 -6.22
C ASN A 93 10.31 -9.85 -6.14
N VAL A 94 9.89 -8.59 -6.18
CA VAL A 94 8.48 -8.19 -6.23
C VAL A 94 7.87 -8.45 -7.61
N SER A 95 8.66 -8.27 -8.68
CA SER A 95 8.23 -8.43 -10.07
C SER A 95 7.73 -9.85 -10.39
N TYR A 96 8.23 -10.85 -9.66
CA TYR A 96 7.78 -12.25 -9.76
C TYR A 96 6.27 -12.39 -9.58
N TYR A 97 5.67 -11.61 -8.66
CA TYR A 97 4.25 -11.65 -8.36
C TYR A 97 3.39 -10.79 -9.31
N ILE A 98 3.99 -9.80 -9.98
CA ILE A 98 3.28 -8.77 -10.75
C ILE A 98 3.29 -9.07 -12.26
N THR A 99 4.44 -9.50 -12.79
CA THR A 99 4.65 -9.68 -14.23
C THR A 99 3.75 -10.74 -14.88
N PRO A 100 3.30 -11.81 -14.19
CA PRO A 100 2.31 -12.73 -14.77
C PRO A 100 0.92 -12.09 -14.97
N LEU A 101 0.60 -11.01 -14.25
CA LEU A 101 -0.74 -10.43 -14.14
C LEU A 101 -0.87 -9.09 -14.87
N THR A 102 0.25 -8.40 -15.07
CA THR A 102 0.31 -7.08 -15.70
C THR A 102 1.35 -7.03 -16.82
N LYS A 103 1.23 -6.04 -17.70
CA LYS A 103 2.18 -5.76 -18.78
C LYS A 103 2.35 -4.25 -18.95
N GLU A 104 3.51 -3.85 -19.45
CA GLU A 104 3.74 -2.46 -19.85
C GLU A 104 3.29 -2.24 -21.30
N VAL A 105 2.45 -1.24 -21.53
CA VAL A 105 1.99 -0.80 -22.85
C VAL A 105 2.12 0.72 -22.89
N ASN A 106 2.86 1.25 -23.87
CA ASN A 106 3.07 2.70 -24.02
C ASN A 106 3.55 3.41 -22.74
N LYS A 107 4.45 2.78 -21.97
CA LYS A 107 4.97 3.28 -20.68
C LYS A 107 3.93 3.36 -19.55
N GLN A 108 2.79 2.68 -19.70
CA GLN A 108 1.78 2.54 -18.67
C GLN A 108 1.62 1.07 -18.32
N LEU A 109 1.34 0.79 -17.04
CA LEU A 109 1.02 -0.56 -16.63
C LEU A 109 -0.44 -0.85 -16.98
N LYS A 110 -0.67 -2.04 -17.51
CA LYS A 110 -1.98 -2.54 -17.91
C LYS A 110 -2.18 -3.91 -17.29
N ILE A 111 -3.35 -4.16 -16.70
CA ILE A 111 -3.75 -5.52 -16.35
C ILE A 111 -3.85 -6.31 -17.65
N ARG A 112 -3.31 -7.54 -17.68
CA ARG A 112 -3.36 -8.37 -18.88
C ARG A 112 -4.79 -8.62 -19.32
N ASP A 113 -4.97 -8.82 -20.62
CA ASP A 113 -6.30 -9.09 -21.18
C ASP A 113 -6.76 -10.47 -20.71
N ARG A 114 -8.07 -10.70 -20.59
CA ARG A 114 -8.63 -11.95 -20.02
C ARG A 114 -8.08 -13.23 -20.70
N SER A 115 -7.76 -13.16 -22.00
CA SER A 115 -7.19 -14.27 -22.77
C SER A 115 -5.73 -14.63 -22.41
N GLU A 116 -5.01 -13.74 -21.74
CA GLU A 116 -3.61 -13.92 -21.33
C GLU A 116 -3.47 -14.34 -19.86
N LEU A 117 -4.56 -14.29 -19.10
CA LEU A 117 -4.58 -14.59 -17.67
C LEU A 117 -4.91 -16.06 -17.44
N SER A 118 -4.14 -16.71 -16.57
CA SER A 118 -4.50 -18.02 -16.02
C SER A 118 -5.60 -17.88 -14.98
N ALA A 119 -6.39 -18.93 -14.77
CA ALA A 119 -7.35 -18.97 -13.68
C ALA A 119 -6.63 -18.87 -12.32
N ASP A 120 -6.84 -17.77 -11.63
CA ASP A 120 -6.18 -17.45 -10.37
C ASP A 120 -7.17 -16.76 -9.43
N ALA A 121 -7.72 -17.53 -8.49
CA ALA A 121 -8.77 -17.04 -7.59
C ALA A 121 -8.30 -15.88 -6.69
N THR A 122 -7.04 -15.90 -6.26
CA THR A 122 -6.47 -14.86 -5.39
C THR A 122 -6.27 -13.56 -6.17
N PHE A 123 -5.80 -13.64 -7.42
CA PHE A 123 -5.74 -12.48 -8.31
C PHE A 123 -7.13 -11.89 -8.56
N GLU A 124 -8.10 -12.71 -8.94
CA GLU A 124 -9.47 -12.23 -9.21
C GLU A 124 -10.08 -11.56 -7.97
N MET A 125 -9.85 -12.13 -6.79
CA MET A 125 -10.32 -11.55 -5.53
C MET A 125 -9.73 -10.16 -5.27
N VAL A 126 -8.41 -10.00 -5.38
CA VAL A 126 -7.75 -8.70 -5.19
C VAL A 126 -8.21 -7.70 -6.26
N MET A 127 -8.30 -8.11 -7.52
CA MET A 127 -8.79 -7.26 -8.61
C MET A 127 -10.21 -6.72 -8.32
N LEU A 128 -11.10 -7.57 -7.80
CA LEU A 128 -12.47 -7.17 -7.44
C LEU A 128 -12.52 -6.24 -6.22
N VAL A 129 -11.63 -6.39 -5.24
CA VAL A 129 -11.52 -5.45 -4.10
C VAL A 129 -11.24 -4.03 -4.60
N PHE A 130 -10.30 -3.89 -5.53
CA PHE A 130 -9.92 -2.61 -6.13
C PHE A 130 -10.93 -2.13 -7.18
N GLY A 131 -11.83 -3.01 -7.64
CA GLY A 131 -12.84 -2.70 -8.65
C GLY A 131 -12.26 -2.57 -10.05
N PHE A 132 -11.09 -3.16 -10.29
CA PHE A 132 -10.46 -3.18 -11.61
C PHE A 132 -10.98 -4.32 -12.47
N VAL A 133 -10.69 -4.24 -13.78
CA VAL A 133 -11.03 -5.30 -14.74
C VAL A 133 -9.83 -5.71 -15.61
N PRO A 134 -9.82 -6.94 -16.17
CA PRO A 134 -8.79 -7.34 -17.11
C PRO A 134 -8.73 -6.40 -18.31
N GLY A 135 -7.52 -6.08 -18.76
CA GLY A 135 -7.30 -5.14 -19.83
C GLY A 135 -7.35 -3.66 -19.42
N GLU A 136 -7.59 -3.34 -18.15
CA GLU A 136 -7.58 -1.96 -17.67
C GLU A 136 -6.16 -1.38 -17.60
N VAL A 137 -6.00 -0.12 -18.02
CA VAL A 137 -4.75 0.63 -17.85
C VAL A 137 -4.74 1.20 -16.44
N LEU A 138 -3.72 0.85 -15.65
CA LEU A 138 -3.59 1.30 -14.28
C LEU A 138 -3.20 2.78 -14.25
N ASN A 139 -3.94 3.55 -13.46
CA ASN A 139 -3.68 4.97 -13.25
C ASN A 139 -2.90 5.16 -11.94
N PRO A 140 -1.71 5.80 -11.97
CA PRO A 140 -0.95 6.19 -10.77
C PRO A 140 -1.76 6.89 -9.68
N PHE A 141 -2.78 7.64 -10.05
CA PHE A 141 -3.62 8.41 -9.11
C PHE A 141 -4.91 7.70 -8.71
N ALA A 142 -5.12 6.46 -9.16
CA ALA A 142 -6.33 5.68 -8.86
C ALA A 142 -6.00 4.33 -8.21
N GLY A 143 -4.92 4.26 -7.43
CA GLY A 143 -4.59 3.08 -6.62
C GLY A 143 -3.70 2.04 -7.30
N GLN A 144 -2.94 2.42 -8.35
CA GLN A 144 -2.03 1.50 -9.04
C GLN A 144 -1.03 0.84 -8.08
N ASN A 145 -0.40 1.62 -7.20
CA ASN A 145 0.68 1.13 -6.34
C ASN A 145 0.12 0.19 -5.27
N GLU A 146 -0.95 0.61 -4.62
CA GLU A 146 -1.69 -0.13 -3.59
C GLU A 146 -2.22 -1.44 -4.16
N PHE A 147 -2.73 -1.44 -5.40
CA PHE A 147 -3.17 -2.67 -6.07
C PHE A 147 -2.01 -3.64 -6.29
N LEU A 148 -0.89 -3.16 -6.80
CA LEU A 148 0.28 -4.00 -7.04
C LEU A 148 0.88 -4.52 -5.74
N SER A 149 0.93 -3.69 -4.69
CA SER A 149 1.30 -4.07 -3.33
C SER A 149 0.36 -5.13 -2.75
N ALA A 150 -0.95 -4.97 -2.90
CA ALA A 150 -1.95 -5.94 -2.47
C ALA A 150 -1.85 -7.28 -3.21
N LEU A 151 -1.52 -7.27 -4.50
CA LEU A 151 -1.26 -8.49 -5.26
C LEU A 151 -0.06 -9.25 -4.71
N VAL A 152 1.04 -8.55 -4.42
CA VAL A 152 2.23 -9.18 -3.84
C VAL A 152 1.92 -9.70 -2.44
N ALA A 153 1.22 -8.93 -1.61
CA ALA A 153 0.79 -9.36 -0.28
C ALA A 153 -0.03 -10.65 -0.35
N ALA A 154 -1.10 -10.63 -1.16
CA ALA A 154 -2.00 -11.76 -1.29
C ALA A 154 -1.27 -13.00 -1.82
N LYS A 155 -0.40 -12.84 -2.82
CA LYS A 155 0.35 -13.95 -3.42
C LYS A 155 1.46 -14.51 -2.54
N ALA A 156 2.17 -13.65 -1.80
CA ALA A 156 3.22 -14.09 -0.88
C ALA A 156 2.63 -14.82 0.33
N LEU A 157 1.42 -14.44 0.76
CA LEU A 157 0.75 -14.99 1.94
C LEU A 157 -0.24 -16.13 1.62
N GLU A 158 -0.61 -16.30 0.35
CA GLU A 158 -1.55 -17.33 -0.13
C GLU A 158 -1.26 -18.76 0.37
N PRO A 159 0.02 -19.22 0.47
CA PRO A 159 0.30 -20.56 0.97
C PRO A 159 -0.03 -20.76 2.46
N PHE A 160 -0.20 -19.68 3.21
CA PHE A 160 -0.21 -19.70 4.68
C PHE A 160 -1.53 -19.21 5.29
N LEU A 161 -2.20 -18.26 4.63
CA LEU A 161 -3.40 -17.61 5.15
C LEU A 161 -4.67 -18.11 4.46
N LYS A 162 -5.79 -18.02 5.19
CA LYS A 162 -7.12 -18.29 4.62
C LYS A 162 -7.52 -17.21 3.64
N ARG A 163 -8.37 -17.54 2.67
CA ARG A 163 -8.88 -16.58 1.67
C ARG A 163 -9.57 -15.39 2.31
N GLU A 164 -10.31 -15.61 3.39
CA GLU A 164 -10.93 -14.55 4.17
C GLU A 164 -9.88 -13.55 4.70
N GLN A 165 -8.78 -14.04 5.26
CA GLN A 165 -7.71 -13.18 5.79
C GLN A 165 -7.01 -12.41 4.67
N LEU A 166 -6.77 -13.05 3.51
CA LEU A 166 -6.20 -12.39 2.33
C LEU A 166 -7.13 -11.30 1.80
N LEU A 167 -8.46 -11.54 1.79
CA LEU A 167 -9.46 -10.55 1.43
C LEU A 167 -9.43 -9.35 2.38
N GLU A 168 -9.38 -9.61 3.69
CA GLU A 168 -9.28 -8.54 4.70
C GLU A 168 -8.02 -7.69 4.54
N ILE A 169 -6.87 -8.34 4.29
CA ILE A 169 -5.59 -7.64 4.04
C ILE A 169 -5.69 -6.78 2.77
N ALA A 170 -6.19 -7.33 1.67
CA ALA A 170 -6.34 -6.60 0.42
C ALA A 170 -7.29 -5.39 0.57
N ALA A 171 -8.38 -5.54 1.33
CA ALA A 171 -9.31 -4.44 1.62
C ALA A 171 -8.67 -3.33 2.45
N CYS A 172 -7.83 -3.68 3.43
CA CYS A 172 -7.07 -2.71 4.21
C CYS A 172 -6.05 -1.95 3.34
N ILE A 173 -5.35 -2.63 2.42
CA ILE A 173 -4.43 -1.98 1.48
C ILE A 173 -5.18 -1.10 0.48
N GLU A 174 -6.32 -1.55 -0.06
CA GLU A 174 -7.16 -0.71 -0.93
C GLU A 174 -7.57 0.60 -0.23
N ALA A 175 -7.80 0.52 1.08
CA ALA A 175 -8.16 1.68 1.84
C ALA A 175 -7.03 2.71 2.00
N THR A 176 -5.76 2.38 1.75
CA THR A 176 -4.68 3.36 1.81
C THR A 176 -4.62 4.26 0.58
N ILE A 177 -5.39 3.99 -0.50
CA ILE A 177 -5.46 4.89 -1.65
C ILE A 177 -5.98 6.28 -1.21
N PRO A 178 -5.16 7.34 -1.24
CA PRO A 178 -5.50 8.56 -0.52
C PRO A 178 -6.48 9.46 -1.30
N PHE A 179 -7.18 10.34 -0.57
CA PHE A 179 -7.93 11.48 -1.09
C PHE A 179 -9.03 11.19 -2.13
N ARG A 180 -9.58 9.98 -2.14
CA ARG A 180 -10.69 9.62 -3.02
C ARG A 180 -12.00 10.24 -2.57
N ALA A 181 -12.66 10.93 -3.48
CA ALA A 181 -13.96 11.52 -3.25
C ALA A 181 -15.08 10.47 -3.26
N ALA A 182 -16.20 10.79 -2.60
CA ALA A 182 -17.42 10.02 -2.72
C ALA A 182 -17.96 10.04 -4.16
N GLU A 183 -18.47 8.91 -4.63
CA GLU A 183 -19.10 8.79 -5.95
C GLU A 183 -20.61 8.76 -5.78
N CYS A 184 -21.31 9.72 -6.41
CA CYS A 184 -22.78 9.83 -6.32
C CYS A 184 -23.32 9.85 -4.88
N GLY A 185 -22.57 10.40 -3.92
CA GLY A 185 -22.94 10.46 -2.50
C GLY A 185 -22.60 9.20 -1.69
N VAL A 186 -22.05 8.17 -2.32
CA VAL A 186 -21.58 6.95 -1.65
C VAL A 186 -20.10 7.09 -1.31
N THR A 187 -19.74 6.89 -0.03
CA THR A 187 -18.34 6.99 0.42
C THR A 187 -17.52 5.81 -0.08
N VAL A 188 -16.21 5.99 -0.21
CA VAL A 188 -15.30 4.90 -0.61
C VAL A 188 -15.31 3.72 0.35
N SER A 189 -15.51 3.96 1.66
CA SER A 189 -15.65 2.90 2.66
C SER A 189 -16.93 2.07 2.45
N GLN A 190 -18.02 2.72 2.04
CA GLN A 190 -19.26 2.02 1.70
C GLN A 190 -19.11 1.21 0.41
N ILE A 191 -18.45 1.75 -0.61
CA ILE A 191 -18.14 1.02 -1.85
C ILE A 191 -17.30 -0.23 -1.54
N LEU A 192 -16.30 -0.10 -0.67
CA LEU A 192 -15.47 -1.22 -0.24
C LEU A 192 -16.31 -2.29 0.46
N TYR A 193 -17.22 -1.91 1.36
CA TYR A 193 -18.14 -2.84 2.02
C TYR A 193 -19.03 -3.58 1.00
N ASP A 194 -19.64 -2.86 0.06
CA ASP A 194 -20.50 -3.45 -0.97
C ASP A 194 -19.72 -4.47 -1.83
N ARG A 195 -18.46 -4.16 -2.16
CA ARG A 195 -17.54 -5.09 -2.85
C ARG A 195 -17.23 -6.31 -2.00
N LEU A 196 -16.97 -6.16 -0.70
CA LEU A 196 -16.74 -7.30 0.20
C LEU A 196 -17.95 -8.23 0.25
N GLN A 197 -19.18 -7.71 0.27
CA GLN A 197 -20.40 -8.53 0.24
C GLN A 197 -20.50 -9.34 -1.07
N ALA A 198 -20.24 -8.68 -2.21
CA ALA A 198 -20.26 -9.30 -3.52
C ALA A 198 -19.18 -10.39 -3.66
N ILE A 199 -17.95 -10.11 -3.21
CA ILE A 199 -16.81 -11.05 -3.26
C ILE A 199 -17.05 -12.24 -2.34
N THR A 200 -17.48 -12.01 -1.10
CA THR A 200 -17.82 -13.07 -0.14
C THR A 200 -18.83 -14.04 -0.73
N SER A 201 -19.86 -13.52 -1.39
CA SER A 201 -20.87 -14.33 -2.08
C SER A 201 -20.30 -15.06 -3.29
N LEU A 202 -19.52 -14.38 -4.13
CA LEU A 202 -18.95 -14.95 -5.36
C LEU A 202 -17.96 -16.10 -5.09
N PHE A 203 -17.15 -15.99 -4.04
CA PHE A 203 -16.13 -16.98 -3.68
C PHE A 203 -16.60 -17.97 -2.60
N ASN A 204 -17.85 -17.87 -2.15
CA ASN A 204 -18.42 -18.66 -1.05
C ASN A 204 -17.56 -18.61 0.23
N LEU A 205 -17.13 -17.40 0.61
CA LEU A 205 -16.33 -17.18 1.82
C LEU A 205 -17.22 -17.18 3.07
N SER A 206 -16.66 -17.58 4.20
CA SER A 206 -17.42 -17.71 5.46
C SER A 206 -17.38 -16.43 6.32
N LEU A 207 -17.39 -15.26 5.70
CA LEU A 207 -17.45 -13.97 6.39
C LEU A 207 -18.90 -13.58 6.70
N THR A 208 -19.19 -13.33 7.96
CA THR A 208 -20.46 -12.74 8.39
C THR A 208 -20.51 -11.25 8.06
N ASP A 209 -21.72 -10.67 8.07
CA ASP A 209 -21.91 -9.24 7.86
C ASP A 209 -21.12 -8.39 8.86
N GLU A 210 -21.14 -8.78 10.13
CA GLU A 210 -20.39 -8.12 11.20
C GLU A 210 -18.88 -8.17 10.94
N GLN A 211 -18.36 -9.32 10.50
CA GLN A 211 -16.95 -9.43 10.16
C GLN A 211 -16.57 -8.52 8.99
N MET A 212 -17.40 -8.44 7.95
CA MET A 212 -17.14 -7.53 6.82
C MET A 212 -17.18 -6.05 7.25
N ARG A 213 -18.10 -5.66 8.13
CA ARG A 213 -18.12 -4.30 8.72
C ARG A 213 -16.85 -4.03 9.52
N GLU A 214 -16.42 -4.99 10.34
CA GLU A 214 -15.17 -4.86 11.10
C GLU A 214 -13.95 -4.79 10.18
N THR A 215 -13.92 -5.52 9.06
CA THR A 215 -12.87 -5.37 8.03
C THR A 215 -12.81 -3.95 7.49
N VAL A 216 -13.95 -3.33 7.19
CA VAL A 216 -13.98 -1.95 6.69
C VAL A 216 -13.55 -0.98 7.77
N LYS A 217 -13.90 -1.20 9.04
CA LYS A 217 -13.38 -0.38 10.16
C LYS A 217 -11.87 -0.53 10.33
N LYS A 218 -11.29 -1.73 10.19
CA LYS A 218 -9.82 -1.93 10.15
C LYS A 218 -9.21 -1.13 9.00
N ALA A 219 -9.84 -1.19 7.82
CA ALA A 219 -9.41 -0.48 6.62
C ALA A 219 -9.47 1.05 6.79
N VAL A 220 -10.48 1.58 7.48
CA VAL A 220 -10.52 3.01 7.86
C VAL A 220 -9.38 3.35 8.81
N ARG A 221 -9.16 2.56 9.88
CA ARG A 221 -8.08 2.84 10.86
C ARG A 221 -6.69 2.81 10.25
N ILE A 222 -6.41 1.91 9.31
CA ILE A 222 -5.11 1.90 8.62
C ILE A 222 -4.98 3.11 7.70
N SER A 223 -6.01 3.43 6.91
CA SER A 223 -5.99 4.60 6.02
C SER A 223 -5.78 5.91 6.76
N ASN A 224 -6.40 6.07 7.94
CA ASN A 224 -6.26 7.28 8.74
C ASN A 224 -4.92 7.37 9.47
N ARG A 225 -4.28 6.23 9.78
CA ARG A 225 -2.92 6.19 10.30
C ARG A 225 -1.89 6.53 9.24
N ASP A 226 -2.08 6.06 8.03
CA ASP A 226 -1.23 6.36 6.87
C ASP A 226 -1.11 7.87 6.64
N VAL A 227 -2.24 8.58 6.67
CA VAL A 227 -2.28 10.05 6.52
C VAL A 227 -2.34 10.81 7.84
N ILE A 228 -1.94 10.21 8.97
CA ILE A 228 -2.12 10.83 10.31
C ILE A 228 -1.39 12.16 10.45
N SER A 229 -0.33 12.38 9.68
CA SER A 229 0.46 13.61 9.65
C SER A 229 -0.37 14.87 9.34
N PHE A 230 -1.50 14.72 8.62
CA PHE A 230 -2.44 15.81 8.33
C PHE A 230 -3.23 16.29 9.56
N SER A 231 -3.25 15.51 10.65
CA SER A 231 -3.91 15.89 11.90
C SER A 231 -3.04 16.73 12.84
N HIS A 232 -1.76 16.96 12.48
CA HIS A 232 -0.81 17.57 13.39
C HIS A 232 -1.11 19.07 13.61
N GLU A 233 -1.33 19.48 14.86
CA GLU A 233 -1.71 20.87 15.21
C GLU A 233 -0.64 21.90 14.80
N SER A 234 0.63 21.53 14.94
CA SER A 234 1.76 22.35 14.48
C SER A 234 1.93 22.28 12.96
N SER A 235 1.76 23.42 12.30
CA SER A 235 2.02 23.57 10.86
C SER A 235 3.46 23.20 10.47
N ALA A 236 4.43 23.39 11.37
CA ALA A 236 5.82 23.03 11.12
C ALA A 236 6.01 21.51 11.00
N HIS A 237 5.37 20.73 11.86
CA HIS A 237 5.42 19.26 11.81
C HIS A 237 4.62 18.70 10.64
N PHE A 238 3.45 19.26 10.36
CA PHE A 238 2.68 18.95 9.15
C PHE A 238 3.52 19.17 7.87
N LEU A 239 4.16 20.33 7.76
CA LEU A 239 5.01 20.66 6.62
C LEU A 239 6.28 19.81 6.57
N ALA A 240 6.87 19.44 7.70
CA ALA A 240 8.07 18.60 7.74
C ALA A 240 7.81 17.21 7.15
N ASN A 241 6.69 16.57 7.50
CA ASN A 241 6.29 15.28 6.92
C ASN A 241 6.02 15.40 5.42
N THR A 242 5.32 16.48 5.03
CA THR A 242 5.09 16.82 3.62
C THR A 242 6.41 17.09 2.88
N TRP A 243 7.44 17.59 3.56
CA TRP A 243 8.75 17.88 2.99
C TRP A 243 9.52 16.61 2.59
N ASN A 244 9.28 15.48 3.26
CA ASN A 244 9.90 14.20 2.89
C ASN A 244 9.39 13.68 1.54
N LEU A 245 8.16 14.03 1.14
CA LEU A 245 7.62 13.69 -0.19
C LEU A 245 8.31 14.46 -1.32
N LEU A 246 8.96 15.60 -1.03
CA LEU A 246 9.57 16.46 -2.01
C LEU A 246 10.77 15.79 -2.72
N PRO A 247 11.83 15.28 -2.01
CA PRO A 247 12.91 14.54 -2.64
C PRO A 247 12.48 13.20 -3.24
N GLU A 248 11.44 12.60 -2.68
CA GLU A 248 10.91 11.32 -3.14
C GLU A 248 10.21 11.41 -4.50
N THR A 249 9.39 12.44 -4.72
CA THR A 249 8.65 12.60 -5.98
C THR A 249 9.39 13.44 -7.03
N ASN A 250 10.60 13.94 -6.71
CA ASN A 250 11.39 14.82 -7.58
C ASN A 250 12.88 14.42 -7.59
N HIS A 251 13.24 13.32 -8.24
CA HIS A 251 14.61 12.77 -8.14
C HIS A 251 15.73 13.71 -8.63
N ASN A 252 15.41 14.76 -9.39
CA ASN A 252 16.40 15.74 -9.79
C ASN A 252 17.02 16.41 -8.55
N ILE A 253 16.23 16.72 -7.50
CA ILE A 253 16.74 17.42 -6.32
C ILE A 253 17.67 16.57 -5.43
N THR A 254 17.63 15.24 -5.55
CA THR A 254 18.58 14.35 -4.87
C THR A 254 19.87 14.15 -5.66
N SER A 255 19.92 14.59 -6.92
CA SER A 255 21.10 14.48 -7.79
C SER A 255 22.09 15.60 -7.49
N TYR A 256 23.08 15.30 -6.65
CA TYR A 256 24.10 16.26 -6.20
C TYR A 256 24.84 16.89 -7.39
N GLY A 257 24.81 18.23 -7.50
CA GLY A 257 25.49 18.98 -8.55
C GLY A 257 24.78 19.09 -9.89
N PHE A 258 23.57 18.51 -10.05
CA PHE A 258 22.87 18.44 -11.33
C PHE A 258 21.48 19.09 -11.35
N TYR A 259 20.89 19.44 -10.20
CA TYR A 259 19.60 20.11 -10.19
C TYR A 259 19.74 21.61 -10.45
N SER A 260 18.85 22.13 -11.29
CA SER A 260 18.77 23.55 -11.58
C SER A 260 17.81 24.28 -10.63
N VAL A 261 17.90 25.62 -10.59
CA VAL A 261 16.87 26.45 -9.93
C VAL A 261 15.47 26.14 -10.47
N ARG A 262 15.36 25.76 -11.76
CA ARG A 262 14.11 25.35 -12.37
C ARG A 262 13.58 24.04 -11.74
N ASP A 263 14.43 23.03 -11.55
CA ASP A 263 14.04 21.76 -10.94
C ASP A 263 13.50 21.96 -9.51
N TYR A 264 14.21 22.78 -8.72
CA TYR A 264 13.78 23.16 -7.38
C TYR A 264 12.42 23.87 -7.39
N ARG A 265 12.25 24.87 -8.28
CA ARG A 265 10.98 25.60 -8.41
C ARG A 265 9.84 24.68 -8.85
N VAL A 266 10.08 23.75 -9.77
CA VAL A 266 9.07 22.77 -10.19
C VAL A 266 8.63 21.88 -9.03
N ALA A 267 9.57 21.39 -8.21
CA ALA A 267 9.23 20.58 -7.04
C ALA A 267 8.35 21.34 -6.04
N LEU A 268 8.68 22.60 -5.74
CA LEU A 268 7.86 23.45 -4.85
C LEU A 268 6.47 23.76 -5.43
N LEU A 269 6.37 24.10 -6.71
CA LEU A 269 5.09 24.41 -7.36
C LEU A 269 4.17 23.18 -7.44
N LYS A 270 4.71 21.97 -7.59
CA LYS A 270 3.91 20.74 -7.49
C LYS A 270 3.32 20.57 -6.10
N MET A 271 4.11 20.85 -5.06
CA MET A 271 3.65 20.76 -3.68
C MET A 271 2.58 21.82 -3.35
N GLU A 272 2.79 23.06 -3.79
CA GLU A 272 1.77 24.12 -3.72
C GLU A 272 0.48 23.69 -4.42
N GLY A 273 0.59 23.14 -5.63
CA GLY A 273 -0.55 22.60 -6.37
C GLY A 273 -1.28 21.51 -5.60
N PHE A 274 -0.57 20.51 -5.07
CA PHE A 274 -1.14 19.44 -4.26
C PHE A 274 -1.93 20.00 -3.07
N LEU A 275 -1.33 20.88 -2.26
CA LEU A 275 -1.98 21.47 -1.10
C LEU A 275 -3.16 22.37 -1.46
N THR A 276 -3.11 23.05 -2.60
CA THR A 276 -4.19 23.93 -3.08
C THR A 276 -5.44 23.15 -3.49
N TYR A 277 -5.26 21.96 -4.10
CA TYR A 277 -6.38 21.14 -4.58
C TYR A 277 -6.81 20.05 -3.60
N LEU A 278 -6.04 19.82 -2.53
CA LEU A 278 -6.41 18.88 -1.48
C LEU A 278 -7.68 19.35 -0.77
N LYS A 279 -8.67 18.45 -0.71
CA LYS A 279 -9.93 18.67 -0.02
C LYS A 279 -9.85 18.08 1.40
N PRO A 280 -9.97 18.89 2.47
CA PRO A 280 -9.87 18.38 3.84
C PRO A 280 -10.86 17.25 4.15
N GLU A 281 -12.05 17.31 3.56
CA GLU A 281 -13.14 16.35 3.77
C GLU A 281 -12.86 14.93 3.25
N VAL A 282 -11.80 14.73 2.46
CA VAL A 282 -11.40 13.39 1.95
C VAL A 282 -10.07 12.90 2.54
N ILE A 283 -9.47 13.64 3.48
CA ILE A 283 -8.22 13.22 4.13
C ILE A 283 -8.49 12.02 5.02
N PHE A 284 -9.38 12.18 6.01
CA PHE A 284 -9.73 11.12 6.93
C PHE A 284 -11.00 10.40 6.47
N ARG A 285 -10.94 9.08 6.43
CA ARG A 285 -12.07 8.22 6.12
C ARG A 285 -12.92 8.00 7.36
N GLN A 286 -14.17 7.64 7.12
CA GLN A 286 -15.11 7.18 8.14
C GLN A 286 -16.00 6.06 7.58
N PHE A 287 -16.52 5.22 8.46
CA PHE A 287 -17.50 4.20 8.14
C PHE A 287 -18.44 3.98 9.32
N GLU A 288 -19.75 4.21 9.13
CA GLU A 288 -20.77 4.06 10.19
C GLU A 288 -20.46 4.82 11.49
N GLY A 289 -19.87 6.01 11.36
CA GLY A 289 -19.44 6.83 12.50
C GLY A 289 -18.12 6.39 13.14
N HIS A 290 -17.50 5.32 12.66
CA HIS A 290 -16.13 4.95 13.03
C HIS A 290 -15.11 5.77 12.23
N PRO A 291 -14.16 6.45 12.89
CA PRO A 291 -13.02 7.08 12.25
C PRO A 291 -11.86 6.10 12.06
#